data_AF-A0A165JB35-F1
#
_entry.id   AF-A0A165JB35-F1
#
_cell.length_a   1.000
_cell.length_b   1.000
_cell.length_c   1.000
_cell.angle_alpha   90.00
_cell.angle_beta   90.00
_cell.angle_gamma   90.00
#
_symmetry.space_group_name_H-M   'P 1'
#
loop_
_entity.id
_entity.type
_entity.pdbx_description
1 polymer ?
#
loop_
_entity_poly.entity_id
_entity_poly.type
_entity_poly.pdbx_seq_one_letter_code
_entity_poly.pdbx_strand_id
1 'polypeptide(L)'
;MDLPQFDLSGIKASTLFLPIPNADPLNTLLTKYVPQPEKRPHRDLSGAWHKTDFHTLVMTNSWRALATMARDRIVMSTQDPSLALGLWHVRLASLARLRLFNQTIAECGNLFAVLHAIEPVAAREYVLEYVVPFELHVMHARLKYWAANPLGYMDDLNALLRSCKIKSKTAPPDDIEMWKERAARLCLMIATQLLELKNFTSAARLLEPLCSSSAVMRSAVARIYLQAGLLEAAAAHFALVDADEAAGESTKSLNHAMLSIAKGDWFEAQRILASLLEANPEDAAVANNLAVSLLSSGKVLEATEILESSLQLNPSLVTAAEPLLFNLATLYELRSTTAMDKKRDLLIEAAKHCGDGLRTTCLKLPSQ
;
A
#
# COMPACT_ATOMS: atom_id res chain seq x y z
N MET A 1 -27.88 18.26 25.53
CA MET A 1 -28.67 17.82 24.36
C MET A 1 -28.55 16.31 24.37
N ASP A 2 -29.66 15.59 24.55
CA ASP A 2 -29.61 14.14 24.67
C ASP A 2 -29.06 13.52 23.38
N LEU A 3 -28.16 12.54 23.53
CA LEU A 3 -27.62 11.80 22.39
C LEU A 3 -28.77 11.09 21.67
N PRO A 4 -28.89 11.20 20.33
CA PRO A 4 -29.95 10.52 19.60
C PRO A 4 -29.82 9.01 19.81
N GLN A 5 -30.94 8.34 20.09
CA GLN A 5 -30.97 6.88 20.15
C GLN A 5 -30.89 6.32 18.73
N PHE A 6 -30.02 5.32 18.51
CA PHE A 6 -29.85 4.62 17.24
C PHE A 6 -29.62 3.12 17.46
N ASP A 7 -30.03 2.30 16.49
CA ASP A 7 -29.75 0.87 16.45
C ASP A 7 -28.78 0.54 15.31
N LEU A 8 -27.72 -0.21 15.64
CA LEU A 8 -26.71 -0.70 14.71
C LEU A 8 -26.67 -2.22 14.62
N SER A 9 -27.68 -2.93 15.13
CA SER A 9 -27.79 -4.38 15.05
C SER A 9 -27.70 -4.90 13.60
N GLY A 10 -28.25 -4.16 12.64
CA GLY A 10 -28.28 -4.51 11.22
C GLY A 10 -26.90 -4.71 10.59
N ILE A 11 -25.85 -4.03 11.07
CA ILE A 11 -24.48 -4.16 10.51
C ILE A 11 -23.83 -5.52 10.79
N LYS A 12 -24.47 -6.35 11.62
CA LYS A 12 -24.01 -7.69 12.02
C LYS A 12 -24.67 -8.80 11.20
N ALA A 13 -25.62 -8.47 10.32
CA ALA A 13 -26.34 -9.47 9.54
C ALA A 13 -25.36 -10.30 8.68
N SER A 14 -25.45 -11.63 8.81
CA SER A 14 -24.57 -12.57 8.10
C SER A 14 -24.66 -12.44 6.57
N THR A 15 -25.80 -11.96 6.08
CA THR A 15 -26.08 -11.68 4.66
C THR A 15 -25.27 -10.53 4.07
N LEU A 16 -24.67 -9.66 4.91
CA LEU A 16 -23.81 -8.58 4.44
C LEU A 16 -22.44 -9.07 3.96
N PHE A 17 -22.05 -10.30 4.31
CA PHE A 17 -20.72 -10.85 4.08
C PHE A 17 -20.72 -11.88 2.97
N LEU A 18 -19.94 -11.64 1.94
CA LEU A 18 -19.74 -12.55 0.82
C LEU A 18 -18.69 -13.61 1.18
N PRO A 19 -18.79 -14.81 0.58
CA PRO A 19 -17.78 -15.85 0.75
C PRO A 19 -16.44 -15.41 0.13
N ILE A 20 -15.35 -15.74 0.81
CA ILE A 20 -13.99 -15.52 0.30
C ILE A 20 -13.63 -16.72 -0.59
N PRO A 21 -13.25 -16.51 -1.87
CA PRO A 21 -12.86 -17.62 -2.73
C PRO A 21 -11.56 -18.30 -2.27
N ASN A 22 -11.51 -19.62 -2.40
CA ASN A 22 -10.31 -20.43 -2.15
C ASN A 22 -9.33 -20.43 -3.35
N ALA A 23 -9.51 -19.53 -4.30
CA ALA A 23 -8.63 -19.39 -5.45
C ALA A 23 -7.39 -18.56 -5.07
N ASP A 24 -6.21 -19.03 -5.45
CA ASP A 24 -4.95 -18.31 -5.32
C ASP A 24 -4.24 -18.23 -6.67
N PRO A 25 -4.03 -17.02 -7.24
CA PRO A 25 -3.32 -16.83 -8.49
C PRO A 25 -1.93 -17.47 -8.51
N LEU A 26 -1.23 -17.55 -7.37
CA LEU A 26 0.07 -18.20 -7.29
C LEU A 26 -0.03 -19.72 -7.47
N ASN A 27 -1.06 -20.38 -6.95
CA ASN A 27 -1.27 -21.81 -7.15
C ASN A 27 -1.51 -22.16 -8.62
N THR A 28 -2.20 -21.28 -9.37
CA THR A 28 -2.36 -21.42 -10.82
C THR A 28 -1.01 -21.37 -11.53
N LEU A 29 -0.15 -20.41 -11.18
CA LEU A 29 1.20 -20.34 -11.75
C LEU A 29 2.08 -21.53 -11.33
N LEU A 30 2.04 -21.95 -10.08
CA LEU A 30 2.80 -23.10 -9.58
C LEU A 30 2.42 -24.37 -10.34
N THR A 31 1.13 -24.59 -10.57
CA THR A 31 0.66 -25.76 -11.33
C THR A 31 1.16 -25.74 -12.78
N LYS A 32 1.21 -24.56 -13.42
CA LYS A 32 1.66 -24.39 -14.81
C LYS A 32 3.18 -24.49 -14.95
N TYR A 33 3.94 -23.87 -14.05
CA TYR A 33 5.39 -23.66 -14.21
C TYR A 33 6.24 -24.60 -13.34
N VAL A 34 5.67 -25.24 -12.33
CA VAL A 34 6.33 -26.21 -11.43
C VAL A 34 5.60 -27.56 -11.53
N PRO A 35 5.94 -28.41 -12.51
CA PRO A 35 5.21 -29.65 -12.77
C PRO A 35 5.32 -30.67 -11.63
N GLN A 36 6.43 -30.66 -10.89
CA GLN A 36 6.73 -31.52 -9.75
C GLN A 36 5.95 -31.06 -8.51
N PRO A 37 4.91 -31.79 -8.05
CA PRO A 37 4.09 -31.36 -6.91
C PRO A 37 4.88 -31.18 -5.62
N GLU A 38 5.88 -32.03 -5.38
CA GLU A 38 6.78 -31.99 -4.22
C GLU A 38 7.61 -30.70 -4.13
N LYS A 39 7.78 -29.96 -5.24
CA LYS A 39 8.47 -28.66 -5.25
C LYS A 39 7.55 -27.47 -5.02
N ARG A 40 6.23 -27.67 -5.00
CA ARG A 40 5.25 -26.59 -4.80
C ARG A 40 5.15 -26.27 -3.31
N PRO A 41 5.44 -25.03 -2.89
CA PRO A 41 5.25 -24.63 -1.51
C PRO A 41 3.79 -24.80 -1.06
N HIS A 42 3.59 -25.25 0.19
CA HIS A 42 2.26 -25.29 0.77
C HIS A 42 1.76 -23.86 1.04
N ARG A 43 0.52 -23.58 0.63
CA ARG A 43 -0.13 -22.28 0.83
C ARG A 43 -1.47 -22.49 1.54
N ASP A 44 -1.61 -21.88 2.72
CA ASP A 44 -2.83 -21.98 3.52
C ASP A 44 -3.90 -21.02 3.00
N LEU A 45 -4.96 -21.58 2.42
CA LEU A 45 -6.11 -20.83 1.91
C LEU A 45 -7.36 -21.01 2.78
N SER A 46 -7.23 -21.71 3.92
CA SER A 46 -8.37 -22.04 4.79
C SER A 46 -9.00 -20.83 5.48
N GLY A 47 -8.22 -19.76 5.67
CA GLY A 47 -8.63 -18.60 6.46
C GLY A 47 -8.76 -18.90 7.96
N ALA A 48 -8.16 -19.98 8.45
CA ALA A 48 -8.15 -20.32 9.87
C ALA A 48 -7.33 -19.27 10.66
N TRP A 49 -7.96 -18.68 11.67
CA TRP A 49 -7.34 -17.61 12.48
C TRP A 49 -7.26 -17.95 13.98
N HIS A 50 -7.95 -18.99 14.45
CA HIS A 50 -8.06 -19.31 15.89
C HIS A 50 -6.74 -19.68 16.58
N LYS A 51 -5.71 -20.05 15.82
CA LYS A 51 -4.40 -20.50 16.35
C LYS A 51 -3.31 -19.43 16.27
N THR A 52 -3.63 -18.25 15.75
CA THR A 52 -2.65 -17.21 15.44
C THR A 52 -3.17 -15.86 15.91
N ASP A 53 -2.32 -15.06 16.55
CA ASP A 53 -2.70 -13.74 17.01
C ASP A 53 -2.81 -12.72 15.85
N PHE A 54 -3.50 -11.62 16.10
CA PHE A 54 -3.75 -10.58 15.11
C PHE A 54 -2.46 -9.98 14.53
N HIS A 55 -1.46 -9.72 15.37
CA HIS A 55 -0.21 -9.08 14.95
C HIS A 55 0.55 -10.00 13.98
N THR A 56 0.67 -11.29 14.33
CA THR A 56 1.30 -12.28 13.44
C THR A 56 0.58 -12.34 12.09
N LEU A 57 -0.76 -12.41 12.06
CA LEU A 57 -1.52 -12.45 10.81
C LEU A 57 -1.27 -11.21 9.92
N VAL A 58 -1.10 -10.03 10.51
CA VAL A 58 -0.76 -8.80 9.78
C VAL A 58 0.66 -8.86 9.22
N MET A 59 1.62 -9.27 10.05
CA MET A 59 3.03 -9.36 9.65
C MET A 59 3.30 -10.41 8.57
N THR A 60 2.51 -11.48 8.53
CA THR A 60 2.61 -12.55 7.53
C THR A 60 1.72 -12.34 6.31
N ASN A 61 1.09 -11.17 6.17
CA ASN A 61 0.13 -10.87 5.08
C ASN A 61 -0.97 -11.93 4.95
N SER A 62 -1.48 -12.48 6.06
CA SER A 62 -2.52 -13.52 6.08
C SER A 62 -3.92 -12.91 5.97
N TRP A 63 -4.16 -12.18 4.87
CA TRP A 63 -5.36 -11.38 4.66
C TRP A 63 -6.66 -12.21 4.65
N ARG A 64 -6.64 -13.46 4.19
CA ARG A 64 -7.83 -14.34 4.29
C ARG A 64 -8.23 -14.60 5.73
N ALA A 65 -7.26 -14.96 6.57
CA ALA A 65 -7.50 -15.21 7.99
C ALA A 65 -7.99 -13.95 8.71
N LEU A 66 -7.42 -12.77 8.40
CA LEU A 66 -7.87 -11.49 8.96
C LEU A 66 -9.30 -11.13 8.53
N ALA A 67 -9.65 -11.34 7.26
CA ALA A 67 -11.00 -11.09 6.77
C ALA A 67 -12.04 -12.02 7.41
N THR A 68 -11.69 -13.30 7.61
CA THR A 68 -12.53 -14.28 8.32
C THR A 68 -12.67 -13.92 9.80
N MET A 69 -11.56 -13.63 10.48
CA MET A 69 -11.55 -13.18 11.88
C MET A 69 -12.47 -11.98 12.10
N ALA A 70 -12.33 -10.95 11.25
CA ALA A 70 -13.13 -9.75 11.36
C ALA A 70 -14.62 -10.05 11.23
N ARG A 71 -15.02 -10.88 10.27
CA ARG A 71 -16.42 -11.31 10.10
C ARG A 71 -16.94 -12.05 11.34
N ASP A 72 -16.21 -13.07 11.79
CA ASP A 72 -16.63 -13.91 12.91
C ASP A 72 -16.83 -13.04 14.15
N ARG A 73 -15.89 -12.13 14.43
CA ARG A 73 -15.99 -11.19 15.55
C ARG A 73 -17.12 -10.16 15.38
N ILE A 74 -17.44 -9.70 14.18
CA ILE A 74 -18.58 -8.78 13.97
C ILE A 74 -19.90 -9.50 14.27
N VAL A 75 -20.08 -10.71 13.74
CA VAL A 75 -21.31 -11.49 13.91
C VAL A 75 -21.48 -11.92 15.37
N MET A 76 -20.38 -12.25 16.07
CA MET A 76 -20.39 -12.65 17.48
C MET A 76 -20.38 -11.48 18.46
N SER A 77 -19.99 -10.26 18.05
CA SER A 77 -19.89 -9.10 18.94
C SER A 77 -21.26 -8.70 19.46
N THR A 78 -21.42 -8.68 20.79
CA THR A 78 -22.73 -8.48 21.41
C THR A 78 -23.05 -7.03 21.76
N GLN A 79 -22.08 -6.13 22.01
CA GLN A 79 -22.42 -4.85 22.68
C GLN A 79 -21.74 -3.56 22.21
N ASP A 80 -20.62 -3.58 21.48
CA ASP A 80 -19.95 -2.33 21.04
C ASP A 80 -20.04 -2.10 19.52
N PRO A 81 -20.86 -1.13 19.05
CA PRO A 81 -20.91 -0.75 17.64
C PRO A 81 -19.61 -0.18 17.09
N SER A 82 -18.82 0.50 17.92
CA SER A 82 -17.55 1.13 17.49
C SER A 82 -16.52 0.07 17.15
N LEU A 83 -16.38 -0.95 18.00
CA LEU A 83 -15.56 -2.13 17.72
C LEU A 83 -16.02 -2.86 16.46
N ALA A 84 -17.33 -3.04 16.27
CA ALA A 84 -17.86 -3.70 15.07
C ALA A 84 -17.51 -2.94 13.79
N LEU A 85 -17.60 -1.60 13.80
CA LEU A 85 -17.22 -0.76 12.66
C LEU A 85 -15.70 -0.75 12.43
N GLY A 86 -14.89 -0.81 13.49
CA GLY A 86 -13.45 -1.00 13.37
C GLY A 86 -13.09 -2.33 12.70
N LEU A 87 -13.79 -3.42 13.07
CA LEU A 87 -13.62 -4.72 12.42
C LEU A 87 -14.11 -4.72 10.96
N TRP A 88 -15.15 -3.96 10.63
CA TRP A 88 -15.57 -3.75 9.24
C TRP A 88 -14.44 -3.14 8.39
N HIS A 89 -13.70 -2.17 8.94
CA HIS A 89 -12.53 -1.63 8.24
C HIS A 89 -11.47 -2.70 7.99
N VAL A 90 -11.14 -3.52 9.02
CA VAL A 90 -10.17 -4.63 8.87
C VAL A 90 -10.62 -5.62 7.79
N ARG A 91 -11.92 -5.97 7.77
CA ARG A 91 -12.47 -6.89 6.78
C ARG A 91 -12.34 -6.34 5.36
N LEU A 92 -12.82 -5.12 5.13
CA LEU A 92 -12.79 -4.49 3.80
C LEU A 92 -11.34 -4.25 3.33
N ALA A 93 -10.45 -3.83 4.22
CA ALA A 93 -9.04 -3.67 3.90
C ALA A 93 -8.38 -5.00 3.50
N SER A 94 -8.72 -6.09 4.19
CA SER A 94 -8.21 -7.42 3.90
C SER A 94 -8.73 -7.97 2.55
N LEU A 95 -10.02 -7.78 2.25
CA LEU A 95 -10.58 -8.11 0.92
C LEU A 95 -9.90 -7.32 -0.21
N ALA A 96 -9.65 -6.02 0.02
CA ALA A 96 -8.93 -5.18 -0.92
C ALA A 96 -7.47 -5.65 -1.14
N ARG A 97 -6.76 -6.04 -0.06
CA ARG A 97 -5.40 -6.61 -0.13
C ARG A 97 -5.38 -7.96 -0.86
N LEU A 98 -6.44 -8.75 -0.74
CA LEU A 98 -6.66 -9.98 -1.54
C LEU A 98 -7.01 -9.70 -3.00
N ARG A 99 -7.17 -8.42 -3.39
CA ARG A 99 -7.61 -7.98 -4.72
C ARG A 99 -9.02 -8.48 -5.07
N LEU A 100 -9.83 -8.77 -4.06
CA LEU A 100 -11.24 -9.11 -4.16
C LEU A 100 -12.07 -7.82 -4.24
N PHE A 101 -11.80 -6.99 -5.25
CA PHE A 101 -12.37 -5.65 -5.36
C PHE A 101 -13.89 -5.67 -5.53
N ASN A 102 -14.42 -6.63 -6.28
CA ASN A 102 -15.87 -6.80 -6.45
C ASN A 102 -16.55 -7.16 -5.13
N GLN A 103 -15.98 -8.08 -4.34
CA GLN A 103 -16.48 -8.40 -3.01
C GLN A 103 -16.39 -7.19 -2.08
N THR A 104 -15.28 -6.44 -2.13
CA THR A 104 -15.08 -5.25 -1.29
C THR A 104 -16.12 -4.16 -1.62
N ILE A 105 -16.38 -3.91 -2.91
CA ILE A 105 -17.43 -2.97 -3.35
C ILE A 105 -18.79 -3.40 -2.84
N ALA A 106 -19.15 -4.67 -3.04
CA ALA A 106 -20.46 -5.18 -2.64
C ALA A 106 -20.67 -5.12 -1.12
N GLU A 107 -19.71 -5.61 -0.32
CA GLU A 107 -19.83 -5.61 1.14
C GLU A 107 -19.82 -4.20 1.73
N CYS A 108 -18.96 -3.31 1.25
CA CYS A 108 -18.92 -1.92 1.71
C CYS A 108 -20.20 -1.18 1.31
N GLY A 109 -20.69 -1.38 0.09
CA GLY A 109 -21.98 -0.84 -0.36
C GLY A 109 -23.15 -1.31 0.51
N ASN A 110 -23.19 -2.60 0.85
CA ASN A 110 -24.22 -3.16 1.74
C ASN A 110 -24.14 -2.56 3.15
N LEU A 111 -22.93 -2.40 3.71
CA LEU A 111 -22.73 -1.75 5.01
C LEU A 111 -23.28 -0.31 4.99
N PHE A 112 -22.90 0.49 3.99
CA PHE A 112 -23.34 1.88 3.89
C PHE A 112 -24.85 1.98 3.58
N ALA A 113 -25.44 1.02 2.86
CA ALA A 113 -26.88 0.96 2.68
C ALA A 113 -27.61 0.78 4.02
N VAL A 114 -27.11 -0.09 4.91
CA VAL A 114 -27.65 -0.24 6.27
C VAL A 114 -27.50 1.05 7.08
N LEU A 115 -26.32 1.68 7.04
CA LEU A 115 -26.07 2.94 7.76
C LEU A 115 -26.96 4.09 7.24
N HIS A 116 -27.22 4.14 5.92
CA HIS A 116 -28.08 5.16 5.33
C HIS A 116 -29.57 4.92 5.57
N ALA A 117 -29.97 3.70 5.93
CA ALA A 117 -31.34 3.34 6.27
C ALA A 117 -31.71 3.60 7.75
N ILE A 118 -30.79 4.11 8.56
CA ILE A 118 -31.06 4.47 9.96
C ILE A 118 -32.10 5.59 10.02
N GLU A 119 -33.10 5.41 10.87
CA GLU A 119 -34.11 6.41 11.20
C GLU A 119 -34.10 6.70 12.72
N PRO A 120 -34.38 7.93 13.16
CA PRO A 120 -34.67 9.12 12.34
C PRO A 120 -33.43 9.71 11.66
N VAL A 121 -33.61 10.59 10.66
CA VAL A 121 -32.52 11.28 9.94
C VAL A 121 -31.46 11.90 10.85
N ALA A 122 -31.86 12.51 11.97
CA ALA A 122 -30.92 13.09 12.95
C ALA A 122 -29.99 12.04 13.58
N ALA A 123 -30.51 10.83 13.84
CA ALA A 123 -29.72 9.72 14.34
C ALA A 123 -28.73 9.19 13.28
N ARG A 124 -29.18 9.12 12.02
CA ARG A 124 -28.31 8.75 10.89
C ARG A 124 -27.16 9.73 10.69
N GLU A 125 -27.44 11.02 10.69
CA GLU A 125 -26.41 12.06 10.56
C GLU A 125 -25.40 11.96 11.70
N TYR A 126 -25.88 11.79 12.94
CA TYR A 126 -25.02 11.58 14.09
C TYR A 126 -24.13 10.33 13.95
N VAL A 127 -24.70 9.20 13.52
CA VAL A 127 -23.95 7.96 13.33
C VAL A 127 -22.88 8.11 12.26
N LEU A 128 -23.24 8.64 11.09
CA LEU A 128 -22.29 8.82 9.98
C LEU A 128 -21.18 9.80 10.35
N GLU A 129 -21.48 10.84 11.12
CA GLU A 129 -20.51 11.89 11.46
C GLU A 129 -19.59 11.52 12.63
N TYR A 130 -20.13 10.88 13.68
CA TYR A 130 -19.42 10.70 14.96
C TYR A 130 -19.17 9.24 15.34
N VAL A 131 -19.92 8.28 14.80
CA VAL A 131 -19.80 6.86 15.17
C VAL A 131 -19.02 6.06 14.12
N VAL A 132 -19.24 6.34 12.83
CA VAL A 132 -18.51 5.67 11.74
C VAL A 132 -17.05 6.12 11.72
N PRO A 133 -16.07 5.21 11.85
CA PRO A 133 -14.66 5.53 11.74
C PRO A 133 -14.34 6.23 10.41
N PHE A 134 -13.47 7.24 10.49
CA PHE A 134 -13.07 8.02 9.33
C PHE A 134 -12.50 7.15 8.19
N GLU A 135 -11.79 6.08 8.56
CA GLU A 135 -11.20 5.11 7.65
C GLU A 135 -12.25 4.36 6.82
N LEU A 136 -13.48 4.20 7.32
CA LEU A 136 -14.59 3.63 6.55
C LEU A 136 -15.15 4.61 5.52
N HIS A 137 -15.19 5.91 5.82
CA HIS A 137 -15.56 6.93 4.83
C HIS A 137 -14.54 6.98 3.68
N VAL A 138 -13.26 6.88 4.02
CA VAL A 138 -12.17 6.78 3.02
C VAL A 138 -12.29 5.49 2.21
N MET A 139 -12.60 4.36 2.84
CA MET A 139 -12.84 3.09 2.14
C MET A 139 -14.04 3.18 1.19
N HIS A 140 -15.12 3.83 1.60
CA HIS A 140 -16.32 4.03 0.78
C HIS A 140 -16.03 4.90 -0.45
N ALA A 141 -15.29 6.00 -0.29
CA ALA A 141 -14.82 6.80 -1.43
C ALA A 141 -14.00 5.95 -2.42
N ARG A 142 -13.14 5.06 -1.90
CA ARG A 142 -12.28 4.19 -2.72
C ARG A 142 -13.04 3.19 -3.58
N LEU A 143 -14.31 2.91 -3.29
CA LEU A 143 -15.13 2.03 -4.14
C LEU A 143 -15.21 2.54 -5.58
N LYS A 144 -15.29 3.86 -5.77
CA LYS A 144 -15.32 4.48 -7.11
C LYS A 144 -14.06 4.20 -7.92
N TYR A 145 -12.89 4.17 -7.27
CA TYR A 145 -11.64 3.81 -7.93
C TYR A 145 -11.70 2.37 -8.48
N TRP A 146 -12.16 1.41 -7.67
CA TRP A 146 -12.28 0.02 -8.10
C TRP A 146 -13.42 -0.21 -9.11
N ALA A 147 -14.43 0.65 -9.13
CA ALA A 147 -15.47 0.70 -10.14
C ALA A 147 -15.04 1.44 -11.43
N ALA A 148 -13.74 1.66 -11.63
CA ALA A 148 -13.15 2.35 -12.79
C ALA A 148 -13.61 3.82 -12.97
N ASN A 149 -13.91 4.52 -11.87
CA ASN A 149 -14.23 5.94 -11.84
C ASN A 149 -13.21 6.74 -10.98
N PRO A 150 -11.99 6.97 -11.48
CA PRO A 150 -10.93 7.66 -10.72
C PRO A 150 -11.24 9.15 -10.45
N LEU A 151 -11.97 9.82 -11.35
CA LEU A 151 -12.36 11.22 -11.15
C LEU A 151 -13.39 11.37 -10.02
N GLY A 152 -14.41 10.50 -10.00
CA GLY A 152 -15.37 10.48 -8.91
C GLY A 152 -14.75 10.12 -7.55
N TYR A 153 -13.71 9.28 -7.53
CA TYR A 153 -12.93 9.02 -6.33
C TYR A 153 -12.19 10.28 -5.85
N MET A 154 -11.56 11.01 -6.78
CA MET A 154 -10.89 12.29 -6.48
C MET A 154 -11.86 13.34 -5.94
N ASP A 155 -13.08 13.42 -6.46
CA ASP A 155 -14.11 14.32 -5.95
C ASP A 155 -14.49 14.00 -4.50
N ASP A 156 -14.66 12.72 -4.18
CA ASP A 156 -14.98 12.26 -2.81
C ASP A 156 -13.82 12.54 -1.85
N LEU A 157 -12.57 12.26 -2.25
CA LEU A 157 -11.39 12.57 -1.45
C LEU A 157 -11.28 14.09 -1.18
N ASN A 158 -11.55 14.92 -2.19
CA ASN A 158 -11.55 16.37 -2.02
C ASN A 158 -12.69 16.84 -1.09
N ALA A 159 -13.86 16.21 -1.15
CA ALA A 159 -14.96 16.50 -0.23
C ALA A 159 -14.58 16.16 1.22
N LEU A 160 -13.99 14.98 1.46
CA LEU A 160 -13.47 14.59 2.77
C LEU A 160 -12.37 15.56 3.23
N LEU A 161 -11.45 15.96 2.35
CA LEU A 161 -10.37 16.89 2.68
C LEU A 161 -10.91 18.26 3.10
N ARG A 162 -11.92 18.78 2.39
CA ARG A 162 -12.61 20.02 2.77
C ARG A 162 -13.24 19.89 4.16
N SER A 163 -13.91 18.78 4.44
CA SER A 163 -14.48 18.50 5.76
C SER A 163 -13.41 18.49 6.86
N CYS A 164 -12.30 17.77 6.66
CA CYS A 164 -11.18 17.76 7.62
C CYS A 164 -10.59 19.16 7.85
N LYS A 165 -10.47 19.99 6.79
CA LYS A 165 -9.97 21.38 6.91
C LYS A 165 -10.92 22.31 7.66
N ILE A 166 -12.22 22.08 7.58
CA ILE A 166 -13.22 22.82 8.36
C ILE A 166 -13.11 22.36 9.82
N LYS A 167 -13.14 21.05 10.06
CA LYS A 167 -13.07 20.47 11.41
C LYS A 167 -11.77 20.80 12.13
N SER A 168 -10.63 20.89 11.45
CA SER A 168 -9.37 21.33 12.08
C SER A 168 -9.39 22.79 12.55
N LYS A 169 -10.38 23.58 12.16
CA LYS A 169 -10.59 24.97 12.62
C LYS A 169 -11.69 25.10 13.66
N THR A 170 -12.68 24.21 13.64
CA THR A 170 -13.89 24.32 14.46
C THR A 170 -13.97 23.28 15.58
N ALA A 171 -13.17 22.22 15.54
CA ALA A 171 -13.18 21.16 16.53
C ALA A 171 -12.56 21.63 17.87
N PRO A 172 -12.87 20.94 18.98
CA PRO A 172 -12.20 21.16 20.26
C PRO A 172 -10.68 21.03 20.13
N PRO A 173 -9.88 21.72 20.97
CA PRO A 173 -8.41 21.72 20.87
C PRO A 173 -7.78 20.33 20.78
N ASP A 174 -8.32 19.36 21.51
CA ASP A 174 -7.80 17.98 21.58
C ASP A 174 -7.97 17.21 20.25
N ASP A 175 -8.93 17.60 19.41
CA ASP A 175 -9.24 16.93 18.14
C ASP A 175 -8.56 17.58 16.93
N ILE A 176 -8.03 18.80 17.07
CA ILE A 176 -7.48 19.58 15.95
C ILE A 176 -6.34 18.83 15.25
N GLU A 177 -5.41 18.27 16.02
CA GLU A 177 -4.25 17.55 15.45
C GLU A 177 -4.68 16.27 14.72
N MET A 178 -5.65 15.53 15.26
CA MET A 178 -6.24 14.37 14.57
C MET A 178 -6.82 14.78 13.21
N TRP A 179 -7.56 15.89 13.12
CA TRP A 179 -8.12 16.35 11.84
C TRP A 179 -7.06 16.84 10.86
N LYS A 180 -5.97 17.47 11.34
CA LYS A 180 -4.81 17.80 10.51
C LYS A 180 -4.12 16.55 9.98
N GLU A 181 -3.95 15.52 10.80
CA GLU A 181 -3.36 14.25 10.38
C GLU A 181 -4.23 13.56 9.31
N ARG A 182 -5.55 13.49 9.53
CA ARG A 182 -6.51 12.99 8.53
C ARG A 182 -6.42 13.76 7.21
N ALA A 183 -6.34 15.09 7.27
CA ALA A 183 -6.16 15.92 6.08
C ALA A 183 -4.83 15.62 5.36
N ALA A 184 -3.73 15.45 6.09
CA ALA A 184 -2.43 15.10 5.52
C ALA A 184 -2.47 13.73 4.82
N ARG A 185 -3.10 12.72 5.44
CA ARG A 185 -3.30 11.40 4.82
C ARG A 185 -4.12 11.50 3.53
N LEU A 186 -5.20 12.29 3.52
CA LEU A 186 -5.98 12.53 2.30
C LEU A 186 -5.17 13.23 1.21
N CYS A 187 -4.34 14.22 1.54
CA CYS A 187 -3.43 14.85 0.57
C CYS A 187 -2.49 13.83 -0.06
N LEU A 188 -1.96 12.88 0.71
CA LEU A 188 -1.13 11.80 0.18
C LEU A 188 -1.92 10.90 -0.79
N MET A 189 -3.15 10.53 -0.44
CA MET A 189 -4.01 9.72 -1.31
C MET A 189 -4.35 10.43 -2.63
N ILE A 190 -4.70 11.72 -2.56
CA ILE A 190 -4.96 12.57 -3.73
C ILE A 190 -3.70 12.71 -4.58
N ALA A 191 -2.53 12.94 -3.95
CA ALA A 191 -1.26 13.01 -4.66
C ALA A 191 -0.95 11.70 -5.39
N THR A 192 -1.16 10.53 -4.76
CA THR A 192 -1.01 9.23 -5.42
C THR A 192 -1.87 9.11 -6.68
N GLN A 193 -3.13 9.56 -6.63
CA GLN A 193 -4.01 9.56 -7.81
C GLN A 193 -3.52 10.53 -8.90
N LEU A 194 -3.03 11.71 -8.51
CA LEU A 194 -2.43 12.66 -9.47
C LEU A 194 -1.19 12.07 -10.15
N LEU A 195 -0.36 11.30 -9.42
CA LEU A 195 0.79 10.58 -9.99
C LEU A 195 0.35 9.52 -11.00
N GLU A 196 -0.70 8.75 -10.70
CA GLU A 196 -1.27 7.77 -11.65
C GLU A 196 -1.80 8.45 -12.93
N LEU A 197 -2.38 9.64 -12.78
CA LEU A 197 -2.81 10.50 -13.89
C LEU A 197 -1.67 11.29 -14.55
N LYS A 198 -0.41 11.03 -14.17
CA LYS A 198 0.82 11.72 -14.65
C LYS A 198 0.83 13.24 -14.43
N ASN A 199 0.02 13.74 -13.50
CA ASN A 199 0.01 15.15 -13.10
C ASN A 199 0.99 15.38 -11.92
N PHE A 200 2.27 15.21 -12.21
CA PHE A 200 3.35 15.25 -11.21
C PHE A 200 3.45 16.60 -10.50
N THR A 201 3.37 17.71 -11.24
CA THR A 201 3.50 19.06 -10.67
C THR A 201 2.39 19.38 -9.68
N SER A 202 1.15 18.99 -9.98
CA SER A 202 0.03 19.20 -9.05
C SER A 202 0.16 18.31 -7.82
N ALA A 203 0.63 17.07 -7.99
CA ALA A 203 0.90 16.17 -6.88
C ALA A 203 1.97 16.75 -5.93
N ALA A 204 3.08 17.25 -6.48
CA ALA A 204 4.16 17.86 -5.70
C ALA A 204 3.66 19.09 -4.93
N ARG A 205 3.02 20.04 -5.62
CA ARG A 205 2.46 21.26 -5.00
C ARG A 205 1.43 20.98 -3.91
N LEU A 206 0.63 19.93 -4.05
CA LEU A 206 -0.33 19.52 -3.03
C LEU A 206 0.38 19.08 -1.73
N LEU A 207 1.55 18.46 -1.85
CA LEU A 207 2.32 17.92 -0.73
C LEU A 207 3.35 18.90 -0.15
N GLU A 208 3.74 19.95 -0.88
CA GLU A 208 4.67 20.98 -0.39
C GLU A 208 4.33 21.55 1.00
N PRO A 209 3.07 21.86 1.34
CA PRO A 209 2.72 22.33 2.68
C PRO A 209 3.02 21.31 3.79
N LEU A 210 3.13 20.02 3.46
CA LEU A 210 3.46 18.96 4.41
C LEU A 210 4.99 18.79 4.58
N CYS A 211 5.82 19.47 3.79
CA CYS A 211 7.27 19.38 3.89
C CYS A 211 7.85 20.06 5.15
N SER A 212 7.10 20.93 5.81
CA SER A 212 7.56 21.62 7.02
C SER A 212 7.68 20.67 8.23
N SER A 213 6.98 19.53 8.20
CA SER A 213 6.96 18.58 9.31
C SER A 213 7.98 17.45 9.19
N SER A 214 8.63 17.27 8.03
CA SER A 214 9.52 16.12 7.82
C SER A 214 10.47 16.28 6.62
N ALA A 215 11.75 16.06 6.87
CA ALA A 215 12.78 15.91 5.83
C ALA A 215 12.47 14.75 4.85
N VAL A 216 11.87 13.67 5.35
CA VAL A 216 11.45 12.51 4.52
C VAL A 216 10.34 12.93 3.54
N MET A 217 9.36 13.72 4.01
CA MET A 217 8.30 14.26 3.15
C MET A 217 8.88 15.19 2.08
N ARG A 218 9.80 16.09 2.47
CA ARG A 218 10.49 16.98 1.53
C ARG A 218 11.27 16.22 0.47
N SER A 219 11.96 15.15 0.87
CA SER A 219 12.66 14.24 -0.04
C SER A 219 11.70 13.49 -0.98
N ALA A 220 10.50 13.13 -0.53
CA ALA A 220 9.46 12.54 -1.38
C ALA A 220 8.95 13.55 -2.43
N VAL A 221 8.68 14.80 -2.05
CA VAL A 221 8.28 15.87 -2.98
C VAL A 221 9.36 16.14 -4.02
N ALA A 222 10.64 16.21 -3.61
CA ALA A 222 11.76 16.35 -4.52
C ALA A 222 11.83 15.20 -5.55
N ARG A 223 11.60 13.95 -5.13
CA ARG A 223 11.53 12.79 -6.03
C ARG A 223 10.37 12.87 -7.03
N ILE A 224 9.23 13.44 -6.64
CA ILE A 224 8.12 13.72 -7.57
C ILE A 224 8.55 14.77 -8.60
N TYR A 225 9.28 15.81 -8.19
CA TYR A 225 9.83 16.80 -9.10
C TYR A 225 10.86 16.22 -10.08
N LEU A 226 11.71 15.30 -9.63
CA LEU A 226 12.59 14.54 -10.53
C LEU A 226 11.79 13.75 -11.57
N GLN A 227 10.74 13.05 -11.14
CA GLN A 227 9.84 12.31 -12.05
C GLN A 227 9.15 13.24 -13.06
N ALA A 228 8.90 14.50 -12.68
CA ALA A 228 8.35 15.52 -13.56
C ALA A 228 9.38 16.14 -14.53
N GLY A 229 10.67 15.79 -14.41
CA GLY A 229 11.77 16.43 -15.16
C GLY A 229 12.13 17.83 -14.66
N LEU A 230 11.67 18.23 -13.48
CA LEU A 230 11.93 19.55 -12.89
C LEU A 230 13.15 19.47 -11.96
N LEU A 231 14.34 19.34 -12.55
CA LEU A 231 15.60 19.11 -11.82
C LEU A 231 15.91 20.24 -10.84
N GLU A 232 15.71 21.50 -11.24
CA GLU A 232 15.99 22.67 -10.38
C GLU A 232 15.10 22.69 -9.13
N ALA A 233 13.81 22.41 -9.29
CA ALA A 233 12.87 22.35 -8.16
C ALA A 233 13.25 21.21 -7.20
N ALA A 234 13.58 20.04 -7.74
CA ALA A 234 14.04 18.91 -6.93
C ALA A 234 15.32 19.22 -6.16
N ALA A 235 16.32 19.82 -6.83
CA ALA A 235 17.59 20.21 -6.23
C ALA A 235 17.39 21.24 -5.10
N ALA A 236 16.51 22.23 -5.29
CA ALA A 236 16.16 23.19 -4.24
C ALA A 236 15.57 22.51 -3.00
N HIS A 237 14.69 21.51 -3.18
CA HIS A 237 14.14 20.76 -2.06
C HIS A 237 15.19 19.88 -1.36
N PHE A 238 16.09 19.23 -2.12
CA PHE A 238 17.18 18.45 -1.53
C PHE A 238 18.17 19.32 -0.75
N ALA A 239 18.53 20.49 -1.27
CA ALA A 239 19.42 21.43 -0.57
C ALA A 239 18.84 21.86 0.80
N LEU A 240 17.52 22.00 0.90
CA LEU A 240 16.85 22.28 2.18
C LEU A 240 16.89 21.08 3.15
N VAL A 241 16.92 19.85 2.63
CA VAL A 241 17.13 18.65 3.46
C VAL A 241 18.59 18.55 3.89
N ASP A 242 19.53 18.92 3.04
CA ASP A 242 20.96 18.90 3.36
C ASP A 242 21.30 19.91 4.47
N ALA A 243 20.66 21.09 4.43
CA ALA A 243 20.77 22.13 5.44
C ALA A 243 20.07 21.80 6.78
N ASP A 244 19.19 20.79 6.81
CA ASP A 244 18.53 20.34 8.03
C ASP A 244 19.46 19.42 8.83
N GLU A 245 19.89 19.85 10.00
CA GLU A 245 20.76 19.07 10.90
C GLU A 245 20.04 17.84 11.48
N ALA A 246 18.70 17.88 11.59
CA ALA A 246 17.92 16.74 12.08
C ALA A 246 17.71 15.66 11.01
N ALA A 247 18.00 15.96 9.73
CA ALA A 247 17.91 14.98 8.66
C ALA A 247 19.07 13.98 8.74
N GLY A 248 18.74 12.69 8.77
CA GLY A 248 19.74 11.63 8.84
C GLY A 248 20.63 11.57 7.60
N GLU A 249 21.91 11.28 7.79
CA GLU A 249 22.92 11.25 6.73
C GLU A 249 22.56 10.28 5.58
N SER A 250 21.97 9.12 5.90
CA SER A 250 21.47 8.19 4.90
C SER A 250 20.41 8.80 3.98
N THR A 251 19.54 9.67 4.50
CA THR A 251 18.53 10.38 3.69
C THR A 251 19.19 11.39 2.76
N LYS A 252 20.18 12.15 3.24
CA LYS A 252 20.95 13.12 2.43
C LYS A 252 21.71 12.42 1.31
N SER A 253 22.44 11.35 1.65
CA SER A 253 23.14 10.50 0.68
C SER A 253 22.18 9.90 -0.37
N LEU A 254 21.02 9.40 0.04
CA LEU A 254 20.02 8.87 -0.89
C LEU A 254 19.49 9.95 -1.83
N ASN A 255 19.21 11.16 -1.32
CA ASN A 255 18.79 12.30 -2.13
C ASN A 255 19.84 12.69 -3.17
N HIS A 256 21.11 12.70 -2.78
CA HIS A 256 22.22 12.96 -3.69
C HIS A 256 22.30 11.90 -4.80
N ALA A 257 22.19 10.61 -4.44
CA ALA A 257 22.14 9.53 -5.43
C ALA A 257 20.96 9.66 -6.40
N MET A 258 19.76 10.02 -5.92
CA MET A 258 18.59 10.26 -6.77
C MET A 258 18.81 11.40 -7.76
N LEU A 259 19.47 12.49 -7.32
CA LEU A 259 19.80 13.62 -8.19
C LEU A 259 20.85 13.23 -9.25
N SER A 260 21.86 12.44 -8.87
CA SER A 260 22.88 11.92 -9.81
C SER A 260 22.25 11.00 -10.86
N ILE A 261 21.32 10.12 -10.46
CA ILE A 261 20.50 9.31 -11.39
C ILE A 261 19.77 10.21 -12.39
N ALA A 262 19.09 11.25 -11.91
CA ALA A 262 18.33 12.15 -12.78
C ALA A 262 19.21 12.95 -13.75
N LYS A 263 20.47 13.19 -13.40
CA LYS A 263 21.47 13.84 -14.26
C LYS A 263 22.17 12.87 -15.22
N GLY A 264 21.93 11.56 -15.10
CA GLY A 264 22.62 10.52 -15.85
C GLY A 264 24.04 10.24 -15.37
N ASP A 265 24.43 10.72 -14.19
CA ASP A 265 25.71 10.37 -13.55
C ASP A 265 25.57 9.03 -12.82
N TRP A 266 25.59 7.97 -13.61
CA TRP A 266 25.43 6.60 -13.13
C TRP A 266 26.57 6.16 -12.21
N PHE A 267 27.79 6.66 -12.45
CA PHE A 267 28.96 6.26 -11.66
C PHE A 267 28.82 6.75 -10.22
N GLU A 268 28.53 8.04 -10.05
CA GLU A 268 28.39 8.63 -8.72
C GLU A 268 27.18 8.07 -7.98
N ALA A 269 26.05 7.91 -8.69
CA ALA A 269 24.87 7.25 -8.12
C ALA A 269 25.17 5.84 -7.60
N GLN A 270 25.86 5.01 -8.39
CA GLN A 270 26.24 3.65 -7.99
C GLN A 270 27.17 3.65 -6.78
N ARG A 271 28.16 4.54 -6.75
CA ARG A 271 29.11 4.67 -5.63
C ARG A 271 28.39 4.97 -4.32
N ILE A 272 27.46 5.94 -4.32
CA ILE A 272 26.70 6.34 -3.13
C ILE A 272 25.76 5.21 -2.70
N LEU A 273 25.00 4.64 -3.64
CA LEU A 273 24.04 3.57 -3.33
C LEU A 273 24.73 2.29 -2.83
N ALA A 274 25.90 1.95 -3.37
CA ALA A 274 26.71 0.85 -2.86
C ALA A 274 27.15 1.11 -1.41
N SER A 275 27.64 2.31 -1.10
CA SER A 275 28.02 2.68 0.28
C SER A 275 26.83 2.64 1.25
N LEU A 276 25.64 3.09 0.82
CA LEU A 276 24.42 3.00 1.61
C LEU A 276 24.01 1.54 1.87
N LEU A 277 24.13 0.67 0.86
CA LEU A 277 23.81 -0.74 1.00
C LEU A 277 24.83 -1.49 1.85
N GLU A 278 26.11 -1.12 1.79
CA GLU A 278 27.14 -1.65 2.70
C GLU A 278 26.85 -1.29 4.16
N ALA A 279 26.37 -0.07 4.41
CA ALA A 279 26.00 0.37 5.74
C ALA A 279 24.71 -0.29 6.28
N ASN A 280 23.77 -0.62 5.39
CA ASN A 280 22.55 -1.35 5.73
C ASN A 280 22.19 -2.39 4.65
N PRO A 281 22.73 -3.62 4.74
CA PRO A 281 22.51 -4.67 3.72
C PRO A 281 21.06 -5.11 3.56
N GLU A 282 20.19 -4.86 4.54
CA GLU A 282 18.78 -5.25 4.51
C GLU A 282 17.87 -4.20 3.86
N ASP A 283 18.41 -3.04 3.44
CA ASP A 283 17.64 -1.99 2.78
C ASP A 283 17.30 -2.38 1.32
N ALA A 284 16.20 -3.11 1.17
CA ALA A 284 15.72 -3.55 -0.13
C ALA A 284 15.37 -2.38 -1.07
N ALA A 285 15.05 -1.19 -0.56
CA ALA A 285 14.79 -0.02 -1.39
C ALA A 285 16.08 0.55 -1.99
N VAL A 286 17.16 0.63 -1.20
CA VAL A 286 18.50 1.00 -1.69
C VAL A 286 19.02 -0.05 -2.67
N ALA A 287 18.90 -1.35 -2.37
CA ALA A 287 19.26 -2.43 -3.28
C ALA A 287 18.54 -2.32 -4.63
N ASN A 288 17.23 -2.03 -4.60
CA ASN A 288 16.46 -1.77 -5.81
C ASN A 288 16.97 -0.59 -6.62
N ASN A 289 17.26 0.53 -5.96
CA ASN A 289 17.75 1.74 -6.63
C ASN A 289 19.13 1.50 -7.25
N LEU A 290 20.01 0.78 -6.56
CA LEU A 290 21.32 0.38 -7.09
C LEU A 290 21.15 -0.52 -8.33
N ALA A 291 20.30 -1.54 -8.25
CA ALA A 291 20.04 -2.44 -9.37
C ALA A 291 19.47 -1.71 -10.60
N VAL A 292 18.54 -0.75 -10.40
CA VAL A 292 17.99 0.07 -11.48
C VAL A 292 19.06 0.98 -12.09
N SER A 293 19.95 1.57 -11.28
CA SER A 293 21.07 2.38 -11.77
C SER A 293 22.09 1.54 -12.56
N LEU A 294 22.44 0.36 -12.06
CA LEU A 294 23.32 -0.61 -12.75
C LEU A 294 22.73 -1.02 -14.10
N LEU A 295 21.45 -1.40 -14.12
CA LEU A 295 20.72 -1.73 -15.34
C LEU A 295 20.74 -0.56 -16.35
N SER A 296 20.52 0.67 -15.89
CA SER A 296 20.53 1.87 -16.76
C SER A 296 21.88 2.14 -17.41
N SER A 297 22.97 1.61 -16.82
CA SER A 297 24.33 1.64 -17.37
C SER A 297 24.74 0.35 -18.11
N GLY A 298 23.80 -0.58 -18.34
CA GLY A 298 24.04 -1.84 -19.06
C GLY A 298 24.63 -2.97 -18.22
N LYS A 299 24.85 -2.78 -16.92
CA LYS A 299 25.44 -3.77 -16.00
C LYS A 299 24.38 -4.75 -15.45
N VAL A 300 23.78 -5.52 -16.36
CA VAL A 300 22.66 -6.43 -16.04
C VAL A 300 23.06 -7.52 -15.04
N LEU A 301 24.28 -8.04 -15.13
CA LEU A 301 24.76 -9.10 -14.24
C LEU A 301 24.84 -8.61 -12.79
N GLU A 302 25.57 -7.52 -12.55
CA GLU A 302 25.71 -6.89 -11.23
C GLU A 302 24.33 -6.52 -10.65
N ALA A 303 23.44 -5.94 -11.47
CA ALA A 303 22.08 -5.61 -11.02
C ALA A 303 21.30 -6.85 -10.55
N THR A 304 21.45 -7.97 -11.25
CA THR A 304 20.79 -9.23 -10.89
C THR A 304 21.34 -9.75 -9.57
N GLU A 305 22.66 -9.74 -9.39
CA GLU A 305 23.32 -10.21 -8.17
C GLU A 305 22.87 -9.40 -6.95
N ILE A 306 22.79 -8.06 -7.05
CA ILE A 306 22.29 -7.20 -5.96
C ILE A 306 20.87 -7.60 -5.51
N LEU A 307 19.94 -7.80 -6.45
CA LEU A 307 18.56 -8.17 -6.10
C LEU A 307 18.44 -9.63 -5.64
N GLU A 308 19.25 -10.56 -6.17
CA GLU A 308 19.31 -11.93 -5.67
C GLU A 308 19.85 -11.99 -4.24
N SER A 309 20.89 -11.23 -3.91
CA SER A 309 21.41 -11.11 -2.55
C SER A 309 20.38 -10.50 -1.61
N SER A 310 19.68 -9.44 -2.03
CA SER A 310 18.60 -8.85 -1.23
C SER A 310 17.47 -9.85 -0.95
N LEU A 311 17.07 -10.64 -1.96
CA LEU A 311 16.09 -11.71 -1.81
C LEU A 311 16.54 -12.79 -0.83
N GLN A 312 17.82 -13.17 -0.85
CA GLN A 312 18.38 -14.17 0.07
C GLN A 312 18.46 -13.66 1.52
N LEU A 313 18.82 -12.39 1.71
CA LEU A 313 18.92 -11.77 3.03
C LEU A 313 17.56 -11.63 3.70
N ASN A 314 16.55 -11.16 2.96
CA ASN A 314 15.20 -10.98 3.51
C ASN A 314 14.11 -11.41 2.50
N PRO A 315 13.86 -12.73 2.36
CA PRO A 315 12.89 -13.25 1.40
C PRO A 315 11.48 -12.67 1.57
N SER A 316 11.01 -12.56 2.82
CA SER A 316 9.67 -12.06 3.14
C SER A 316 9.48 -10.59 2.74
N LEU A 317 10.48 -9.74 2.99
CA LEU A 317 10.43 -8.34 2.61
C LEU A 317 10.40 -8.17 1.08
N VAL A 318 11.31 -8.85 0.38
CA VAL A 318 11.44 -8.72 -1.08
C VAL A 318 10.25 -9.32 -1.81
N THR A 319 9.76 -10.48 -1.39
CA THR A 319 8.61 -11.15 -2.03
C THR A 319 7.28 -10.47 -1.75
N ALA A 320 7.15 -9.71 -0.66
CA ALA A 320 5.98 -8.86 -0.41
C ALA A 320 5.99 -7.57 -1.27
N ALA A 321 7.14 -7.20 -1.85
CA ALA A 321 7.31 -5.98 -2.63
C ALA A 321 7.25 -6.26 -4.15
N GLU A 322 6.07 -6.10 -4.73
CA GLU A 322 5.83 -6.30 -6.17
C GLU A 322 6.83 -5.58 -7.11
N PRO A 323 7.27 -4.33 -6.86
CA PRO A 323 8.25 -3.66 -7.72
C PRO A 323 9.62 -4.37 -7.74
N LEU A 324 10.06 -4.92 -6.61
CA LEU A 324 11.33 -5.66 -6.51
C LEU A 324 11.26 -6.96 -7.31
N LEU A 325 10.17 -7.72 -7.15
CA LEU A 325 9.94 -8.93 -7.95
C LEU A 325 9.85 -8.62 -9.45
N PHE A 326 9.19 -7.52 -9.83
CA PHE A 326 9.09 -7.08 -11.21
C PHE A 326 10.44 -6.71 -11.83
N ASN A 327 11.27 -5.99 -11.07
CA ASN A 327 12.61 -5.62 -11.52
C ASN A 327 13.52 -6.85 -11.66
N LEU A 328 13.50 -7.77 -10.68
CA LEU A 328 14.26 -9.01 -10.75
C LEU A 328 13.81 -9.92 -11.91
N ALA A 329 12.48 -10.08 -12.11
CA ALA A 329 11.95 -10.81 -13.25
C ALA A 329 12.34 -10.18 -14.60
N THR A 330 12.41 -8.85 -14.66
CA THR A 330 12.87 -8.12 -15.85
C THR A 330 14.36 -8.36 -16.11
N LEU A 331 15.21 -8.31 -15.08
CA LEU A 331 16.63 -8.63 -15.19
C LEU A 331 16.87 -10.05 -15.68
N TYR A 332 16.07 -11.02 -15.22
CA TYR A 332 16.12 -12.39 -15.74
C TYR A 332 15.75 -12.48 -17.22
N GLU A 333 14.74 -11.75 -17.69
CA GLU A 333 14.37 -11.74 -19.12
C GLU A 333 15.45 -11.14 -20.02
N LEU A 334 16.22 -10.18 -19.51
CA LEU A 334 17.37 -9.62 -20.21
C LEU A 334 18.54 -10.62 -20.31
N ARG A 335 18.48 -11.74 -19.57
CA ARG A 335 19.46 -12.83 -19.63
C ARG A 335 18.86 -14.05 -20.36
N SER A 336 19.26 -14.25 -21.62
CA SER A 336 18.55 -15.15 -22.54
C SER A 336 18.53 -16.64 -22.17
N THR A 337 19.56 -17.19 -21.51
CA THR A 337 19.72 -18.65 -21.41
C THR A 337 19.00 -19.31 -20.24
N THR A 338 18.79 -18.58 -19.12
CA THR A 338 18.24 -19.16 -17.87
C THR A 338 17.04 -18.40 -17.32
N ALA A 339 16.49 -17.44 -18.09
CA ALA A 339 15.39 -16.58 -17.67
C ALA A 339 14.19 -17.34 -17.08
N MET A 340 13.75 -18.41 -17.77
CA MET A 340 12.57 -19.17 -17.35
C MET A 340 12.81 -19.96 -16.07
N ASP A 341 13.98 -20.55 -15.90
CA ASP A 341 14.30 -21.31 -14.68
C ASP A 341 14.45 -20.38 -13.48
N LYS A 342 15.15 -19.25 -13.66
CA LYS A 342 15.24 -18.21 -12.62
C LYS A 342 13.88 -17.62 -12.23
N LYS A 343 12.98 -17.40 -13.19
CA LYS A 343 11.59 -16.97 -12.90
C LYS A 343 10.77 -18.06 -12.19
N ARG A 344 11.01 -19.35 -12.46
CA ARG A 344 10.39 -20.46 -11.72
C ARG A 344 10.87 -20.50 -10.27
N ASP A 345 12.16 -20.33 -10.05
CA ASP A 345 12.72 -20.27 -8.70
C ASP A 345 12.15 -19.05 -7.94
N LEU A 346 12.06 -17.90 -8.60
CA LEU A 346 11.43 -16.70 -8.03
C LEU A 346 9.96 -16.91 -7.67
N LEU A 347 9.19 -17.63 -8.52
CA LEU A 347 7.81 -18.01 -8.22
C LEU A 347 7.72 -18.90 -6.97
N ILE A 348 8.64 -19.86 -6.82
CA ILE A 348 8.71 -20.74 -5.65
C ILE A 348 9.02 -19.93 -4.39
N GLU A 349 10.00 -19.02 -4.44
CA GLU A 349 10.34 -18.15 -3.30
C GLU A 349 9.18 -17.22 -2.94
N ALA A 350 8.55 -16.58 -3.93
CA ALA A 350 7.37 -15.76 -3.70
C ALA A 350 6.24 -16.55 -3.02
N ALA A 351 5.97 -17.77 -3.52
CA ALA A 351 4.94 -18.64 -2.96
C ALA A 351 5.23 -19.08 -1.51
N LYS A 352 6.48 -19.17 -1.09
CA LYS A 352 6.87 -19.48 0.30
C LYS A 352 6.66 -18.29 1.24
N HIS A 353 6.97 -17.08 0.78
CA HIS A 353 7.25 -15.96 1.68
C HIS A 353 6.27 -14.76 1.61
N CYS A 354 5.55 -14.54 0.50
CA CYS A 354 4.80 -13.29 0.32
C CYS A 354 3.49 -13.17 1.12
N GLY A 355 2.95 -14.29 1.63
CA GLY A 355 1.59 -14.38 2.18
C GLY A 355 0.51 -14.26 1.10
N ASP A 356 -0.63 -13.64 1.42
CA ASP A 356 -1.77 -13.47 0.51
C ASP A 356 -1.68 -12.18 -0.34
N GLY A 357 -2.35 -12.17 -1.50
CA GLY A 357 -2.67 -10.94 -2.24
C GLY A 357 -1.64 -10.47 -3.28
N LEU A 358 -0.56 -11.23 -3.48
CA LEU A 358 0.48 -10.89 -4.46
C LEU A 358 -0.07 -10.81 -5.90
N ARG A 359 0.24 -9.72 -6.61
CA ARG A 359 -0.06 -9.59 -8.04
C ARG A 359 0.91 -10.41 -8.86
N THR A 360 0.47 -11.54 -9.37
CA THR A 360 1.30 -12.47 -10.16
C THR A 360 1.93 -11.86 -11.41
N THR A 361 1.40 -10.75 -11.95
CA THR A 361 2.01 -10.04 -13.08
C THR A 361 3.41 -9.51 -12.77
N CYS A 362 3.77 -9.30 -11.49
CA CYS A 362 5.13 -8.91 -11.12
C CYS A 362 6.17 -9.98 -11.46
N LEU A 363 5.78 -11.26 -11.53
CA LEU A 363 6.69 -12.35 -11.86
C LEU A 363 6.96 -12.49 -13.37
N LYS A 364 6.24 -11.71 -14.21
CA LYS A 364 6.32 -11.78 -15.69
C LYS A 364 6.22 -13.22 -16.22
N LEU A 365 5.30 -13.97 -15.62
CA LEU A 365 4.91 -15.32 -16.01
C LEU A 365 3.46 -15.29 -16.52
N PRO A 366 3.20 -15.58 -17.81
CA PRO A 366 1.86 -15.60 -18.37
C PRO A 366 0.93 -16.59 -17.65
N SER A 367 -0.17 -16.09 -17.09
CA SER A 367 -1.18 -16.94 -16.43
C SER A 367 -2.04 -17.72 -17.44
N GLN A 368 -2.15 -17.24 -18.68
CA GLN A 368 -2.86 -17.88 -19.80
C GLN A 368 -1.84 -18.31 -20.85
#